data_AF-A0A972XGX8-F1
#
_entry.id   AF-A0A972XGX8-F1
#
_cell.length_a   1.000
_cell.length_b   1.000
_cell.length_c   1.000
_cell.angle_alpha   90.00
_cell.angle_beta   90.00
_cell.angle_gamma   90.00
#
_symmetry.space_group_name_H-M   'P 1'
#
loop_
_entity.id
_entity.type
_entity.pdbx_description
1 polymer ?
#
loop_
_entity_poly.entity_id
_entity_poly.type
_entity_poly.pdbx_seq_one_letter_code
_entity_poly.pdbx_strand_id
1 'polypeptide(L)'
;MSTPVTLAEGWICHAQGMKSSRPQVSRIVVGLAGLACVALLGGCTGASTGGSESVGGHSSEAGHGSAGSACEEAAVGETLGHIVGEAQMVVASIDSLECSGDWASASATVAGRDEGSQPFAEVFLLQRDGDIWVLKARETACGTFSPGGPRPTDAEVPADLWEAVCLTS
;
A
#
# COMPACT_ATOMS: atom_id res chain seq x y z
N MET A 1 -43.45 -40.60 10.87
CA MET A 1 -43.88 -39.99 9.60
C MET A 1 -42.83 -38.94 9.28
N SER A 2 -41.82 -39.34 8.50
CA SER A 2 -40.63 -38.55 8.21
C SER A 2 -40.58 -38.32 6.71
N THR A 3 -40.58 -37.06 6.28
CA THR A 3 -40.37 -36.68 4.90
C THR A 3 -38.88 -36.35 4.69
N PRO A 4 -38.20 -36.96 3.71
CA PRO A 4 -36.84 -36.57 3.33
C PRO A 4 -36.86 -35.30 2.48
N VAL A 5 -35.96 -34.35 2.79
CA VAL A 5 -35.68 -33.19 1.93
C VAL A 5 -34.60 -33.58 0.93
N THR A 6 -34.94 -33.41 -0.34
CA THR A 6 -34.11 -33.66 -1.52
C THR A 6 -32.94 -32.69 -1.60
N LEU A 7 -31.73 -33.23 -1.73
CA LEU A 7 -30.50 -32.50 -2.05
C LEU A 7 -30.58 -31.96 -3.49
N ALA A 8 -30.44 -30.65 -3.66
CA ALA A 8 -30.26 -30.05 -4.97
C ALA A 8 -28.78 -30.16 -5.39
N GLU A 9 -28.54 -30.95 -6.42
CA GLU A 9 -27.30 -30.94 -7.20
C GLU A 9 -27.13 -29.60 -7.93
N GLY A 10 -25.92 -29.06 -7.93
CA GLY A 10 -25.55 -28.01 -8.88
C GLY A 10 -24.50 -27.05 -8.37
N TRP A 11 -23.22 -27.41 -8.53
CA TRP A 11 -22.27 -26.67 -9.37
C TRP A 11 -20.89 -27.32 -9.28
N ILE A 12 -20.52 -27.96 -10.38
CA ILE A 12 -19.17 -28.45 -10.65
C ILE A 12 -18.37 -27.23 -11.13
N CYS A 13 -17.60 -26.61 -10.24
CA CYS A 13 -16.56 -25.68 -10.67
C CYS A 13 -15.39 -26.48 -11.24
N HIS A 14 -15.29 -26.45 -12.56
CA HIS A 14 -14.22 -27.02 -13.37
C HIS A 14 -12.89 -26.36 -12.98
N ALA A 15 -12.03 -27.08 -12.28
CA ALA A 15 -10.65 -26.65 -12.02
C ALA A 15 -9.84 -26.74 -13.32
N GLN A 16 -9.74 -25.65 -14.07
CA GLN A 16 -8.74 -25.53 -15.14
C GLN A 16 -7.37 -25.23 -14.52
N GLY A 17 -6.45 -26.17 -14.71
CA GLY A 17 -5.08 -26.07 -14.26
C GLY A 17 -4.35 -24.88 -14.84
N MET A 18 -3.90 -23.98 -13.96
CA MET A 18 -2.94 -22.95 -14.31
C MET A 18 -1.55 -23.58 -14.36
N LYS A 19 -1.01 -23.61 -15.58
CA LYS A 19 0.37 -23.96 -15.87
C LYS A 19 1.31 -23.09 -15.05
N SER A 20 2.22 -23.78 -14.36
CA SER A 20 3.45 -23.25 -13.78
C SER A 20 4.20 -22.41 -14.82
N SER A 21 4.07 -21.08 -14.72
CA SER A 21 4.93 -20.12 -15.38
C SER A 21 6.12 -19.86 -14.47
N ARG A 22 7.26 -20.46 -14.81
CA ARG A 22 8.55 -20.14 -14.20
C ARG A 22 8.92 -18.69 -14.56
N PRO A 23 9.37 -17.84 -13.62
CA PRO A 23 9.86 -16.53 -13.95
C PRO A 23 11.15 -16.67 -14.77
N GLN A 24 11.11 -16.22 -16.02
CA GLN A 24 12.30 -15.98 -16.81
C GLN A 24 13.00 -14.73 -16.25
N VAL A 25 14.27 -14.91 -15.91
CA VAL A 25 15.21 -13.85 -15.54
C VAL A 25 15.38 -12.92 -16.75
N SER A 26 14.56 -11.88 -16.82
CA SER A 26 14.67 -10.85 -17.86
C SER A 26 15.59 -9.75 -17.34
N ARG A 27 16.87 -9.85 -17.70
CA ARG A 27 17.84 -8.77 -17.52
C ARG A 27 17.48 -7.66 -18.50
N ILE A 28 16.68 -6.69 -18.05
CA ILE A 28 16.41 -5.47 -18.81
C ILE A 28 17.56 -4.49 -18.54
N VAL A 29 18.45 -4.38 -19.51
CA VAL A 29 19.42 -3.30 -19.62
C VAL A 29 18.65 -2.06 -20.08
N VAL A 30 18.36 -1.14 -19.17
CA VAL A 30 17.80 0.17 -19.54
C VAL A 30 18.93 1.03 -20.09
N GLY A 31 18.92 1.17 -21.42
CA GLY A 31 19.79 2.07 -22.16
C GLY A 31 19.42 3.53 -21.93
N LEU A 32 20.43 4.29 -21.52
CA LEU A 32 20.42 5.73 -21.34
C LEU A 32 20.48 6.41 -22.73
N ALA A 33 19.39 7.03 -23.20
CA ALA A 33 19.43 7.85 -24.41
C ALA A 33 18.31 8.91 -24.46
N GLY A 34 18.72 10.17 -24.39
CA GLY A 34 18.12 11.21 -25.24
C GLY A 34 16.96 12.00 -24.64
N LEU A 35 17.26 12.92 -23.73
CA LEU A 35 16.38 14.02 -23.35
C LEU A 35 16.70 15.26 -24.21
N ALA A 36 15.78 15.66 -25.09
CA ALA A 36 15.80 16.97 -25.72
C ALA A 36 14.41 17.36 -26.24
N CYS A 37 14.12 18.67 -26.14
CA CYS A 37 13.15 19.45 -26.93
C CYS A 37 11.66 19.32 -26.54
N VAL A 38 10.83 20.36 -26.37
CA VAL A 38 10.87 21.81 -26.63
C VAL A 38 9.83 22.50 -25.71
N ALA A 39 10.14 23.70 -25.21
CA ALA A 39 9.20 24.60 -24.53
C ALA A 39 8.21 25.26 -25.50
N LEU A 40 6.93 25.39 -25.15
CA LEU A 40 6.05 26.42 -25.69
C LEU A 40 5.12 27.02 -24.62
N LEU A 41 5.17 28.35 -24.56
CA LEU A 41 4.34 29.26 -23.80
C LEU A 41 2.89 29.26 -24.31
N GLY A 42 1.93 29.47 -23.41
CA GLY A 42 0.56 29.80 -23.77
C GLY A 42 -0.31 30.10 -22.56
N GLY A 43 -0.37 31.37 -22.17
CA GLY A 43 -1.32 31.86 -21.17
C GLY A 43 -2.71 32.08 -21.75
N CYS A 44 -3.75 31.95 -20.92
CA CYS A 44 -5.08 32.48 -21.17
C CYS A 44 -5.67 33.01 -19.86
N THR A 45 -5.75 34.34 -19.78
CA THR A 45 -6.52 35.12 -18.81
C THR A 45 -8.01 34.97 -19.13
N GLY A 46 -8.85 34.65 -18.14
CA GLY A 46 -10.29 34.61 -18.30
C GLY A 46 -10.98 35.14 -17.05
N ALA A 47 -11.45 36.40 -17.12
CA ALA A 47 -12.31 37.02 -16.13
C ALA A 47 -13.76 36.97 -16.63
N SER A 48 -14.67 36.44 -15.82
CA SER A 48 -16.12 36.57 -16.03
C SER A 48 -16.83 36.77 -14.69
N THR A 49 -17.46 37.93 -14.54
CA THR A 49 -18.32 38.30 -13.41
C THR A 49 -19.77 37.95 -13.72
N GLY A 50 -20.45 37.28 -12.79
CA GLY A 50 -21.88 37.52 -12.50
C GLY A 50 -22.85 36.35 -12.68
N GLY A 51 -23.56 36.00 -11.59
CA GLY A 51 -25.00 35.68 -11.65
C GLY A 51 -25.47 34.28 -11.22
N SER A 52 -25.71 34.12 -9.91
CA SER A 52 -26.77 33.36 -9.21
C SER A 52 -27.29 31.97 -9.66
N GLU A 53 -27.14 31.03 -8.72
CA GLU A 53 -28.15 30.08 -8.19
C GLU A 53 -28.71 28.95 -9.07
N SER A 54 -28.23 27.71 -8.87
CA SER A 54 -29.06 26.53 -8.53
C SER A 54 -28.25 25.27 -8.19
N VAL A 55 -28.58 24.74 -7.01
CA VAL A 55 -28.47 23.36 -6.50
C VAL A 55 -28.18 22.23 -7.49
N GLY A 56 -27.25 21.35 -7.11
CA GLY A 56 -27.13 20.00 -7.67
C GLY A 56 -25.72 19.45 -7.51
N GLY A 57 -25.51 18.64 -6.48
CA GLY A 57 -24.21 18.11 -6.09
C GLY A 57 -23.42 17.43 -7.21
N HIS A 58 -22.12 17.69 -7.21
CA HIS A 58 -21.13 16.83 -7.83
C HIS A 58 -19.79 17.08 -7.16
N SER A 59 -19.18 15.97 -6.76
CA SER A 59 -17.76 15.77 -6.49
C SER A 59 -17.09 16.78 -5.55
N SER A 60 -16.90 16.33 -4.30
CA SER A 60 -15.75 16.74 -3.51
C SER A 60 -14.48 16.29 -4.24
N GLU A 61 -14.05 17.03 -5.26
CA GLU A 61 -12.65 17.06 -5.66
C GLU A 61 -11.90 17.85 -4.58
N ALA A 62 -11.53 17.15 -3.52
CA ALA A 62 -10.66 17.68 -2.49
C ALA A 62 -9.21 17.64 -3.00
N GLY A 63 -8.75 18.80 -3.49
CA GLY A 63 -7.38 19.27 -3.27
C GLY A 63 -6.23 18.51 -3.93
N HIS A 64 -6.03 18.73 -5.23
CA HIS A 64 -4.68 18.71 -5.80
C HIS A 64 -3.88 19.90 -5.24
N GLY A 65 -2.82 19.59 -4.49
CA GLY A 65 -1.75 20.53 -4.15
C GLY A 65 -1.70 20.95 -2.69
N SER A 66 -1.17 20.07 -1.83
CA SER A 66 -0.42 20.52 -0.67
C SER A 66 0.79 19.63 -0.50
N ALA A 67 1.97 20.25 -0.51
CA ALA A 67 3.23 19.58 -0.26
C ALA A 67 3.19 18.87 1.10
N GLY A 68 3.37 17.55 1.09
CA GLY A 68 4.26 16.88 2.03
C GLY A 68 4.01 17.07 3.53
N SER A 69 2.84 16.71 4.04
CA SER A 69 2.88 15.86 5.25
C SER A 69 3.29 14.47 4.74
N ALA A 70 4.60 14.19 4.77
CA ALA A 70 5.23 13.02 4.16
C ALA A 70 4.68 11.66 4.63
N CYS A 71 3.73 11.66 5.58
CA CYS A 71 3.12 10.50 6.16
C CYS A 71 1.76 10.88 6.76
N GLU A 72 0.72 10.78 5.93
CA GLU A 72 -0.65 11.01 6.38
C GLU A 72 -1.23 9.68 6.84
N GLU A 73 -1.63 9.60 8.11
CA GLU A 73 -2.17 8.38 8.72
C GLU A 73 -3.35 7.81 7.91
N ALA A 74 -4.21 8.67 7.37
CA ALA A 74 -5.33 8.27 6.53
C ALA A 74 -4.87 7.52 5.26
N ALA A 75 -3.84 8.03 4.58
CA ALA A 75 -3.31 7.42 3.35
C ALA A 75 -2.62 6.07 3.63
N VAL A 76 -1.86 5.99 4.74
CA VAL A 76 -1.23 4.74 5.17
C VAL A 76 -2.30 3.73 5.60
N GLY A 77 -3.30 4.16 6.36
CA GLY A 77 -4.37 3.31 6.84
C GLY A 77 -5.24 2.75 5.71
N GLU A 78 -5.57 3.55 4.70
CA GLU A 78 -6.27 3.08 3.51
C GLU A 78 -5.45 2.02 2.76
N THR A 79 -4.15 2.28 2.57
CA THR A 79 -3.23 1.33 1.91
C THR A 79 -3.14 0.02 2.68
N LEU A 80 -2.98 0.08 4.01
CA LEU A 80 -2.93 -1.12 4.86
C LEU A 80 -4.24 -1.88 4.83
N GLY A 81 -5.37 -1.17 4.91
CA GLY A 81 -6.70 -1.78 4.80
C GLY A 81 -6.87 -2.54 3.49
N HIS A 82 -6.37 -1.99 2.37
CA HIS A 82 -6.36 -2.69 1.09
C HIS A 82 -5.48 -3.95 1.14
N ILE A 83 -4.21 -3.82 1.52
CA ILE A 83 -3.24 -4.92 1.47
C ILE A 83 -3.63 -6.07 2.42
N VAL A 84 -4.00 -5.74 3.65
CA VAL A 84 -4.46 -6.73 4.65
C VAL A 84 -5.79 -7.35 4.21
N GLY A 85 -6.66 -6.57 3.57
CA GLY A 85 -7.92 -7.04 2.98
C GLY A 85 -7.73 -8.09 1.89
N GLU A 86 -6.71 -7.95 1.05
CA GLU A 86 -6.37 -8.96 0.02
C GLU A 86 -5.95 -10.29 0.64
N ALA A 87 -5.34 -10.26 1.82
CA ALA A 87 -4.99 -11.45 2.61
C ALA A 87 -6.17 -12.02 3.41
N GLN A 88 -7.41 -11.56 3.17
CA GLN A 88 -8.61 -11.96 3.91
C GLN A 88 -8.53 -11.66 5.42
N MET A 89 -7.82 -10.59 5.78
CA MET A 89 -7.72 -10.08 7.14
C MET A 89 -8.29 -8.66 7.22
N VAL A 90 -8.40 -8.11 8.42
CA VAL A 90 -8.89 -6.75 8.66
C VAL A 90 -7.97 -6.03 9.63
N VAL A 91 -7.61 -4.79 9.31
CA VAL A 91 -6.92 -3.89 10.26
C VAL A 91 -7.94 -3.46 11.32
N ALA A 92 -7.74 -3.88 12.56
CA ALA A 92 -8.61 -3.54 13.69
C ALA A 92 -8.26 -2.16 14.28
N SER A 93 -6.97 -1.86 14.42
CA SER A 93 -6.47 -0.55 14.86
C SER A 93 -5.07 -0.30 14.29
N ILE A 94 -4.74 0.97 14.06
CA ILE A 94 -3.36 1.42 13.89
C ILE A 94 -2.91 1.92 15.26
N ASP A 95 -1.91 1.26 15.82
CA ASP A 95 -1.46 1.48 17.19
C ASP A 95 -0.33 2.52 17.25
N SER A 96 0.51 2.59 16.21
CA SER A 96 1.52 3.63 16.03
C SER A 96 1.86 3.83 14.56
N LEU A 97 2.27 5.05 14.23
CA LEU A 97 2.75 5.43 12.91
C LEU A 97 3.99 6.32 13.07
N GLU A 98 5.12 5.86 12.55
CA GLU A 98 6.39 6.58 12.54
C GLU A 98 6.88 6.77 11.12
N CYS A 99 7.40 7.95 10.81
CA CYS A 99 7.68 8.31 9.43
C CYS A 99 9.00 9.03 9.29
N SER A 100 9.73 8.68 8.22
CA SER A 100 11.05 9.21 7.95
C SER A 100 11.23 9.38 6.44
N GLY A 101 10.99 10.60 5.95
CA GLY A 101 11.05 10.91 4.52
C GLY A 101 10.00 10.12 3.74
N ASP A 102 10.45 9.35 2.76
CA ASP A 102 9.60 8.49 1.90
C ASP A 102 9.31 7.11 2.52
N TRP A 103 9.51 6.94 3.83
CA TRP A 103 9.24 5.69 4.54
C TRP A 103 8.29 5.91 5.71
N ALA A 104 7.46 4.90 5.96
CA ALA A 104 6.56 4.85 7.09
C ALA A 104 6.60 3.46 7.73
N SER A 105 6.66 3.42 9.05
CA SER A 105 6.42 2.23 9.86
C SER A 105 5.07 2.39 10.55
N ALA A 106 4.21 1.40 10.40
CA ALA A 106 2.92 1.37 11.07
C ALA A 106 2.82 0.08 11.89
N SER A 107 2.65 0.19 13.20
CA SER A 107 2.25 -0.95 14.01
C SER A 107 0.73 -0.99 14.05
N ALA A 108 0.14 -2.12 13.68
CA ALA A 108 -1.30 -2.26 13.64
C ALA A 108 -1.73 -3.62 14.18
N THR A 109 -2.90 -3.62 14.81
CA THR A 109 -3.55 -4.84 15.25
C THR A 109 -4.41 -5.35 14.10
N VAL A 110 -4.14 -6.59 13.68
CA VAL A 110 -4.82 -7.27 12.58
C VAL A 110 -5.67 -8.39 13.14
N ALA A 111 -6.89 -8.54 12.63
CA ALA A 111 -7.78 -9.65 12.94
C ALA A 111 -8.05 -10.49 11.68
N GLY A 112 -8.18 -11.80 11.88
CA GLY A 112 -8.71 -12.68 10.86
C GLY A 112 -10.17 -12.36 10.55
N ARG A 113 -10.63 -12.67 9.33
CA ARG A 113 -12.02 -12.43 8.92
C ARG A 113 -13.01 -13.38 9.58
N ASP A 114 -12.56 -14.56 10.01
CA ASP A 114 -13.40 -15.54 10.68
C ASP A 114 -13.69 -15.15 12.12
N GLU A 115 -14.95 -15.33 12.56
CA GLU A 115 -15.30 -15.16 13.96
C GLU A 115 -14.51 -16.14 14.83
N GLY A 116 -13.67 -15.61 15.71
CA GLY A 116 -12.85 -16.38 16.65
C GLY A 116 -11.35 -16.32 16.39
N SER A 117 -10.89 -15.71 15.29
CA SER A 117 -9.46 -15.40 15.11
C SER A 117 -9.01 -14.40 16.17
N GLN A 118 -7.98 -14.76 16.94
CA GLN A 118 -7.38 -13.83 17.90
C GLN A 118 -6.63 -12.73 17.13
N PRO A 119 -6.88 -11.45 17.46
CA PRO A 119 -6.13 -10.36 16.85
C PRO A 119 -4.65 -10.44 17.26
N PHE A 120 -3.76 -10.04 16.36
CA PHE A 120 -2.33 -9.99 16.61
C PHE A 120 -1.76 -8.65 16.14
N ALA A 121 -0.72 -8.18 16.83
CA ALA A 121 0.01 -6.99 16.45
C ALA A 121 1.03 -7.35 15.36
N GLU A 122 1.10 -6.51 14.32
CA GLU A 122 2.02 -6.65 13.20
C GLU A 122 2.66 -5.29 12.90
N VAL A 123 3.91 -5.29 12.44
CA VAL A 123 4.62 -4.07 12.03
C VAL A 123 4.75 -4.04 10.52
N PHE A 124 4.09 -3.07 9.91
CA PHE A 124 4.13 -2.83 8.48
C PHE A 124 5.19 -1.78 8.14
N LEU A 125 5.94 -2.04 7.08
CA LEU A 125 6.92 -1.09 6.55
C LEU A 125 6.50 -0.68 5.14
N LEU A 126 6.26 0.61 4.94
CA LEU A 126 5.85 1.16 3.66
C LEU A 126 6.91 2.12 3.13
N GLN A 127 7.11 2.08 1.82
CA GLN A 127 7.93 3.03 1.09
C GLN A 127 7.04 3.75 0.08
N ARG A 128 7.20 5.07 0.00
CA ARG A 128 6.52 5.92 -0.97
C ARG A 128 7.18 5.78 -2.34
N ASP A 129 6.40 5.43 -3.35
CA ASP A 129 6.80 5.41 -4.76
C ASP A 129 5.93 6.41 -5.52
N GLY A 130 6.40 7.65 -5.64
CA GLY A 130 5.59 8.77 -6.12
C GLY A 130 4.45 9.10 -5.16
N ASP A 131 3.21 8.85 -5.59
CA ASP A 131 1.99 9.16 -4.81
C ASP A 131 1.41 7.94 -4.09
N ILE A 132 1.99 6.74 -4.28
CA ILE A 132 1.49 5.50 -3.69
C ILE A 132 2.40 4.98 -2.57
N TRP A 133 1.79 4.36 -1.55
CA TRP A 133 2.51 3.62 -0.52
C TRP A 133 2.63 2.15 -0.93
N VAL A 134 3.85 1.62 -0.88
CA VAL A 134 4.16 0.24 -1.25
C VAL A 134 4.67 -0.50 -0.02
N LEU A 135 4.04 -1.64 0.31
CA LEU A 135 4.52 -2.50 1.39
C LEU A 135 5.86 -3.13 1.00
N LYS A 136 6.84 -2.98 1.89
CA LYS A 136 8.18 -3.53 1.76
C LYS A 136 8.36 -4.67 2.75
N ALA A 137 8.84 -5.80 2.25
CA ALA A 137 9.25 -6.92 3.08
C ALA A 137 10.42 -6.50 3.97
N ARG A 138 10.35 -6.83 5.27
CA ARG A 138 11.39 -6.48 6.25
C ARG A 138 12.72 -7.13 5.89
N GLU A 139 12.68 -8.35 5.39
CA GLU A 139 13.86 -9.13 4.97
C GLU A 139 14.64 -8.41 3.85
N THR A 140 13.94 -7.69 2.97
CA THR A 140 14.55 -6.92 1.89
C THR A 140 15.01 -5.54 2.38
N ALA A 141 14.19 -4.86 3.17
CA ALA A 141 14.46 -3.48 3.57
C ALA A 141 15.49 -3.34 4.70
N CYS A 142 15.59 -4.33 5.59
CA CYS A 142 16.48 -4.31 6.75
C CYS A 142 17.94 -4.67 6.41
N GLY A 143 18.20 -5.17 5.20
CA GLY A 143 19.51 -5.64 4.77
C GLY A 143 19.96 -6.94 5.46
N THR A 144 21.25 -7.25 5.34
CA THR A 144 21.83 -8.48 5.89
C THR A 144 21.98 -8.39 7.41
N PHE A 145 20.98 -8.88 8.15
CA PHE A 145 20.97 -8.83 9.61
C PHE A 145 22.14 -9.60 10.23
N SER A 146 22.85 -8.95 11.16
CA SER A 146 23.88 -9.56 11.99
C SER A 146 23.54 -9.37 13.47
N PRO A 147 23.33 -10.44 14.26
CA PRO A 147 22.90 -10.31 15.65
C PRO A 147 23.95 -9.58 16.49
N GLY A 148 23.53 -8.52 17.18
CA GLY A 148 24.41 -7.65 17.97
C GLY A 148 25.34 -6.76 17.14
N GLY A 149 25.20 -6.76 15.81
CA GLY A 149 25.93 -5.88 14.91
C GLY A 149 25.23 -4.52 14.72
N PRO A 150 25.93 -3.52 14.16
CA PRO A 150 25.31 -2.26 13.77
C PRO A 150 24.33 -2.45 12.59
N ARG A 151 23.55 -1.41 12.30
CA ARG A 151 22.70 -1.34 11.09
C ARG A 151 23.53 -1.72 9.83
N PRO A 152 23.08 -2.70 9.04
CA PRO A 152 23.76 -3.09 7.81
C PRO A 152 23.86 -1.93 6.81
N THR A 153 24.95 -1.87 6.06
CA THR A 153 25.15 -0.82 5.04
C THR A 153 24.27 -1.00 3.80
N ASP A 154 23.76 -2.21 3.60
CA ASP A 154 22.79 -2.58 2.56
C ASP A 154 21.33 -2.40 2.98
N ALA A 155 21.05 -1.89 4.19
CA ALA A 155 19.70 -1.58 4.62
C ALA A 155 19.12 -0.39 3.83
N GLU A 156 17.96 -0.61 3.19
CA GLU A 156 17.23 0.43 2.45
C GLU A 156 16.47 1.37 3.40
N VAL A 157 15.98 0.84 4.54
CA VAL A 157 15.17 1.60 5.49
C VAL A 157 15.99 2.71 6.17
N PRO A 158 15.45 3.91 6.42
CA PRO A 158 16.15 4.99 7.11
C PRO A 158 16.63 4.58 8.50
N ALA A 159 17.76 5.16 8.94
CA ALA A 159 18.34 4.82 10.25
C ALA A 159 17.36 5.04 11.41
N ASP A 160 16.53 6.08 11.32
CA ASP A 160 15.54 6.46 12.34
C ASP A 160 14.45 5.39 12.53
N LEU A 161 14.12 4.62 11.49
CA LEU A 161 13.10 3.56 11.53
C LEU A 161 13.72 2.15 11.67
N TRP A 162 15.03 2.00 11.45
CA TRP A 162 15.64 0.68 11.37
C TRP A 162 15.56 -0.09 12.68
N GLU A 163 15.81 0.55 13.83
CA GLU A 163 15.73 -0.15 15.11
C GLU A 163 14.29 -0.59 15.42
N ALA A 164 13.31 0.29 15.20
CA ALA A 164 11.89 0.02 15.45
C ALA A 164 11.33 -1.08 14.53
N VAL A 165 11.82 -1.18 13.30
CA VAL A 165 11.27 -2.13 12.31
C VAL A 165 12.10 -3.38 12.17
N CYS A 166 13.41 -3.35 12.34
CA CYS A 166 14.28 -4.48 12.01
C CYS A 166 14.70 -5.29 13.25
N LEU A 167 14.52 -4.77 14.45
CA LEU A 167 14.83 -5.49 15.69
C LEU A 167 13.60 -6.11 16.38
N THR A 168 12.39 -5.87 15.88
CA THR A 168 11.15 -6.43 16.42
C THR A 168 10.95 -7.86 15.91
N SER A 169 10.88 -8.86 16.79
CA SER A 169 10.67 -10.26 16.37
C SER A 169 9.20 -10.63 16.31
#